data_AF-A0A212SDK9-F1
#
_entry.id   AF-A0A212SDK9-F1
#
_cell.length_a   1.000
_cell.length_b   1.000
_cell.length_c   1.000
_cell.angle_alpha   90.00
_cell.angle_beta   90.00
_cell.angle_gamma   90.00
#
_symmetry.space_group_name_H-M   'P 1'
#
loop_
_entity.id
_entity.type
_entity.pdbx_description
1 polymer ?
#
loop_
_entity_poly.entity_id
_entity_poly.type
_entity_poly.pdbx_seq_one_letter_code
_entity_poly.pdbx_strand_id
1 'polypeptide(L)' 'MLKSAVTRREQMVGDGLQLTLDLMHWNSINPDKPPIELPMDLTFDIELRLSAPDEDDDAA' A
#
# COMPACT_ATOMS: atom_id res chain seq x y z
N MET A 1 5.39 -18.66 16.82
CA MET A 1 5.12 -17.28 17.28
C MET A 1 5.79 -16.21 16.40
N LEU A 2 7.12 -16.22 16.22
CA LEU A 2 7.79 -15.20 15.40
C LEU A 2 7.28 -15.16 13.95
N LYS A 3 7.30 -16.30 13.25
CA LYS A 3 6.83 -16.40 11.87
C LYS A 3 5.39 -15.91 11.69
N SER A 4 4.49 -16.33 12.57
CA SER A 4 3.08 -15.90 12.52
C SER A 4 2.91 -14.41 12.80
N ALA A 5 3.71 -13.82 13.70
CA ALA A 5 3.68 -12.38 13.97
C ALA A 5 4.17 -11.56 12.76
N VAL A 6 5.27 -11.99 12.14
CA VAL A 6 5.78 -11.38 10.90
C VAL A 6 4.72 -11.46 9.80
N THR A 7 4.14 -12.64 9.54
CA THR A 7 3.10 -12.79 8.51
C THR A 7 1.90 -11.88 8.77
N ARG A 8 1.47 -11.69 10.02
CA ARG A 8 0.36 -10.79 10.34
C ARG A 8 0.71 -9.33 10.11
N ARG A 9 1.94 -8.91 10.44
CA ARG A 9 2.43 -7.57 10.10
C ARG A 9 2.43 -7.35 8.58
N GLU A 10 2.94 -8.30 7.80
CA GLU A 10 2.99 -8.18 6.34
C GLU A 10 1.59 -8.06 5.71
N GLN A 11 0.59 -8.71 6.30
CA GLN A 11 -0.81 -8.56 5.90
C GLN A 11 -1.36 -7.18 6.20
N MET A 12 -1.07 -6.60 7.38
CA MET A 12 -1.47 -5.22 7.70
C MET A 12 -0.86 -4.20 6.74
N VAL A 13 0.41 -4.38 6.36
CA VAL A 13 1.06 -3.56 5.32
C VAL A 13 0.38 -3.77 3.97
N GLY A 14 -0.09 -4.99 3.68
CA GLY A 14 -0.80 -5.31 2.43
C GLY A 14 -2.16 -4.63 2.34
N ASP A 15 -2.93 -4.67 3.42
CA ASP A 15 -4.22 -3.98 3.51
C ASP A 15 -4.03 -2.46 3.38
N GLY A 16 -2.99 -1.90 4.02
CA GLY A 16 -2.64 -0.49 3.90
C GLY A 16 -2.22 -0.09 2.47
N LEU A 17 -1.42 -0.92 1.80
CA LEU A 17 -1.05 -0.71 0.40
C LEU A 17 -2.28 -0.65 -0.51
N GLN A 18 -3.20 -1.61 -0.39
CA GLN A 18 -4.40 -1.63 -1.21
C GLN A 18 -5.27 -0.39 -0.97
N LEU A 19 -5.45 0.01 0.29
CA LEU A 19 -6.16 1.24 0.61
C LEU A 19 -5.48 2.47 -0.02
N THR A 20 -4.15 2.58 0.06
CA THR A 20 -3.42 3.68 -0.57
C THR A 20 -3.63 3.72 -2.09
N LEU A 21 -3.57 2.58 -2.78
CA LEU A 21 -3.85 2.49 -4.22
C LEU A 21 -5.29 2.93 -4.55
N ASP A 22 -6.27 2.51 -3.75
CA ASP A 22 -7.66 2.89 -3.92
C ASP A 22 -7.86 4.41 -3.74
N LEU A 23 -7.22 5.00 -2.72
CA LEU A 23 -7.25 6.45 -2.48
C LEU A 23 -6.57 7.22 -3.61
N MET A 24 -5.41 6.75 -4.11
CA MET A 24 -4.71 7.35 -5.25
C MET A 24 -5.60 7.33 -6.49
N HIS A 25 -6.22 6.19 -6.79
CA HIS A 25 -7.14 6.06 -7.91
C HIS A 25 -8.34 7.01 -7.76
N TRP A 26 -9.00 7.00 -6.61
CA TRP A 26 -10.16 7.85 -6.36
C TRP A 26 -9.82 9.34 -6.47
N ASN A 27 -8.70 9.78 -5.88
CA ASN A 27 -8.23 11.16 -5.94
C ASN A 27 -7.91 11.57 -7.39
N SER A 28 -7.36 10.65 -8.21
CA SER A 28 -7.05 10.93 -9.62
C SER A 28 -8.29 11.17 -10.50
N ILE A 29 -9.40 10.49 -10.21
CA ILE A 29 -10.63 10.58 -11.00
C ILE A 29 -11.66 11.58 -10.43
N ASN A 30 -11.43 12.14 -9.24
CA ASN A 30 -12.28 13.16 -8.60
C ASN A 30 -11.49 14.46 -8.29
N PRO A 31 -10.88 15.13 -9.29
CA PRO A 31 -10.03 16.30 -9.05
C PRO A 31 -10.78 17.54 -8.55
N ASP A 32 -12.12 17.56 -8.67
CA ASP A 32 -13.00 18.63 -8.22
C ASP A 32 -13.38 18.54 -6.74
N LYS A 33 -13.03 17.43 -6.08
CA LYS A 33 -13.30 17.19 -4.67
C LYS A 33 -12.03 17.34 -3.83
N PRO A 34 -12.17 17.69 -2.53
CA PRO A 34 -11.04 17.61 -1.61
C PRO A 34 -10.43 16.21 -1.64
N PRO A 35 -9.10 16.08 -1.81
CA PRO A 35 -8.43 14.78 -1.76
C PRO A 35 -8.67 14.08 -0.44
N ILE A 36 -8.85 12.76 -0.49
CA ILE A 36 -8.87 11.93 0.72
C ILE A 36 -7.42 11.69 1.14
N GLU A 37 -7.09 12.14 2.36
CA GLU A 37 -5.80 11.91 3.01
C GLU A 37 -6.02 11.12 4.31
N LEU A 38 -5.40 9.93 4.41
CA LEU A 38 -5.48 9.06 5.58
C LEU A 38 -4.07 8.60 5.98
N PRO A 39 -3.37 9.34 6.85
CA PRO A 39 -2.05 8.92 7.33
C PRO A 39 -2.15 7.62 8.13
N MET A 40 -1.19 6.72 7.94
CA MET A 40 -1.15 5.41 8.59
C MET A 40 0.13 5.21 9.39
N ASP A 41 0.06 4.48 10.50
CA ASP A 41 1.24 4.18 11.34
C ASP A 41 2.31 3.36 10.59
N LEU A 42 1.91 2.63 9.54
CA LEU A 42 2.78 1.79 8.69
C LEU A 42 3.17 2.47 7.36
N THR A 43 3.04 3.80 7.25
CA THR A 43 3.24 4.55 5.99
C THR A 43 4.58 4.22 5.32
N PHE A 44 5.69 4.19 6.08
CA PHE A 44 7.01 3.89 5.52
C PHE A 44 7.09 2.50 4.86
N ASP A 45 6.54 1.46 5.50
CA ASP A 45 6.52 0.10 4.94
C ASP A 45 5.65 0.02 3.68
N ILE A 46 4.56 0.79 3.64
CA ILE A 46 3.66 0.85 2.49
C ILE A 46 4.34 1.53 1.31
N GLU A 47 5.02 2.66 1.54
CA GLU A 47 5.79 3.38 0.52
C GLU A 47 6.92 2.51 -0.07
N LEU A 48 7.56 1.70 0.76
CA LEU A 48 8.56 0.74 0.29
C LEU A 48 7.96 -0.26 -0.70
N ARG A 49 6.73 -0.74 -0.46
CA ARG A 49 6.05 -1.65 -1.39
C ARG A 49 5.56 -0.95 -2.66
N LEU A 50 5.09 0.29 -2.57
CA LEU A 50 4.74 1.08 -3.76
C LEU A 50 5.95 1.32 -4.68
N SER A 51 7.15 1.30 -4.11
CA SER A 51 8.41 1.52 -4.83
C SER A 51 9.11 0.23 -5.24
N ALA A 52 8.57 -0.94 -4.87
CA ALA A 52 9.16 -2.23 -5.22
C ALA A 52 8.95 -2.50 -6.73
N PRO A 53 9.91 -3.14 -7.42
CA PRO A 53 9.70 -3.59 -8.78
C PRO A 53 8.55 -4.59 -8.82
N ASP A 54 7.78 -4.58 -9.92
CA ASP A 54 6.74 -5.58 -10.13
C ASP A 54 7.39 -6.98 -10.16
N GLU A 55 6.85 -7.93 -9.39
CA GLU A 55 7.38 -9.30 -9.31
C GLU A 55 7.35 -10.06 -10.66
N ASP A 56 6.68 -9.49 -11.67
CA ASP A 56 6.56 -10.06 -13.02
C ASP A 56 7.81 -9.81 -13.92
N ASP A 57 8.78 -9.00 -13.50
CA ASP A 57 10.00 -8.70 -14.29
C ASP A 57 11.04 -9.86 -14.32
N ASP A 58 10.89 -10.89 -13.48
CA ASP A 58 11.78 -12.07 -13.43
C ASP A 58 11.32 -13.25 -14.33
N ALA A 59 10.33 -13.04 -15.21
CA ALA A 59 9.77 -14.05 -16.11
C ALA A 59 10.10 -13.84 -17.61
N ALA A 60 11.32 -13.36 -17.94
CA ALA A 60 11.79 -13.15 -19.32
C ALA A 60 13.16 -13.78 -19.62
#